data_AF-A0A1H9ICQ8-F1
#
_entry.id   AF-A0A1H9ICQ8-F1
#
_cell.length_a   1.000
_cell.length_b   1.000
_cell.length_c   1.000
_cell.angle_alpha   90.00
_cell.angle_beta   90.00
_cell.angle_gamma   90.00
#
_symmetry.space_group_name_H-M   'P 1'
#
loop_
_entity.id
_entity.type
_entity.pdbx_description
1 polymer ?
#
loop_
_entity_poly.entity_id
_entity_poly.type
_entity_poly.pdbx_seq_one_letter_code
_entity_poly.pdbx_strand_id
1 'polypeptide(L)'
;MSRDDDAPGRPWFEVEDPEEYGEEPWDFDEAELAFLAALRARAAAWRVPWAPSQVGRPEDDSSLLVHVCRLDEERRLLLGEWAVHFHGTHARAGKVRDQLFNLDESPERGFFQASGTVEELAERCADWFESVLSRPLDAPWTRPR
;
A
#
# COMPACT_ATOMS: atom_id res chain seq x y z
N MET A 1 10.14 17.13 24.85
CA MET A 1 8.71 17.26 24.53
C MET A 1 8.17 15.86 24.35
N SER A 2 7.60 15.31 25.42
CA SER A 2 6.82 14.07 25.35
C SER A 2 5.59 14.34 24.50
N ARG A 3 5.33 13.47 23.53
CA ARG A 3 4.03 13.33 22.92
C ARG A 3 3.58 11.92 23.27
N ASP A 4 3.05 11.78 24.49
CA ASP A 4 1.89 10.91 24.66
C ASP A 4 0.86 11.42 23.66
N ASP A 5 0.46 10.59 22.70
CA ASP A 5 -0.94 10.53 22.30
C ASP A 5 -1.11 9.25 21.48
N ASP A 6 -1.84 8.31 22.07
CA ASP A 6 -2.75 7.39 21.41
C ASP A 6 -3.51 8.16 20.31
N ALA A 7 -2.88 8.39 19.17
CA ALA A 7 -3.56 8.95 18.01
C ALA A 7 -4.69 7.96 17.71
N PRO A 8 -5.96 8.41 17.59
CA PRO A 8 -7.04 7.51 17.21
C PRO A 8 -6.56 6.75 15.98
N GLY A 9 -6.48 5.42 16.10
CA GLY A 9 -5.68 4.56 15.23
C GLY A 9 -5.75 5.04 13.79
N ARG A 10 -4.64 5.62 13.30
CA ARG A 10 -4.62 6.28 11.98
C ARG A 10 -5.15 5.30 10.95
N PRO A 11 -6.13 5.70 10.12
CA PRO A 11 -6.74 4.78 9.18
C PRO A 11 -5.67 4.26 8.21
N TRP A 12 -5.75 2.97 7.91
CA TRP A 12 -4.95 2.40 6.83
C TRP A 12 -5.51 2.85 5.48
N PHE A 13 -4.60 3.09 4.53
CA PHE A 13 -4.92 3.37 3.13
C PHE A 13 -5.82 4.60 2.98
N GLU A 14 -5.39 5.75 3.46
CA GLU A 14 -6.11 7.02 3.28
C GLU A 14 -6.21 7.37 1.79
N VAL A 15 -7.37 7.85 1.32
CA VAL A 15 -7.48 8.31 -0.07
C VAL A 15 -6.78 9.66 -0.16
N GLU A 16 -5.81 9.77 -1.05
CA GLU A 16 -5.17 11.04 -1.39
C GLU A 16 -6.22 12.00 -1.93
N ASP A 17 -6.20 13.25 -1.48
CA ASP A 17 -7.16 14.27 -1.88
C ASP A 17 -6.57 15.07 -3.06
N PRO A 18 -6.98 14.81 -4.31
CA PRO A 18 -6.41 15.49 -5.48
C PRO A 18 -6.77 16.99 -5.49
N GLU A 19 -7.82 17.40 -4.76
CA GLU A 19 -8.19 18.81 -4.58
C GLU A 19 -7.09 19.62 -3.88
N GLU A 20 -6.27 18.99 -3.02
CA GLU A 20 -5.08 19.64 -2.40
C GLU A 20 -4.06 20.10 -3.45
N TYR A 21 -4.07 19.46 -4.62
CA TYR A 21 -3.20 19.76 -5.75
C TYR A 21 -3.91 20.51 -6.89
N GLY A 22 -5.19 20.84 -6.71
CA GLY A 22 -6.02 21.51 -7.70
C GLY A 22 -6.49 20.59 -8.84
N GLU A 23 -6.52 19.29 -8.59
CA GLU A 23 -6.97 18.25 -9.51
C GLU A 23 -8.40 17.79 -9.18
N GLU A 24 -9.04 17.10 -10.12
CA GLU A 24 -10.41 16.58 -9.94
C GLU A 24 -10.42 15.39 -8.96
N PRO A 25 -11.49 15.22 -8.14
CA PRO A 25 -11.63 14.08 -7.25
C PRO A 25 -11.51 12.76 -8.01
N TRP A 26 -10.87 11.77 -7.39
CA TRP A 26 -10.74 10.45 -7.97
C TRP A 26 -12.13 9.83 -8.22
N ASP A 27 -12.41 9.47 -9.47
CA ASP A 27 -13.60 8.71 -9.84
C ASP A 27 -13.28 7.21 -9.67
N PHE A 28 -13.54 6.69 -8.47
CA PHE A 28 -13.39 5.26 -8.18
C PHE A 28 -14.65 4.48 -8.53
N ASP A 29 -14.49 3.40 -9.29
CA ASP A 29 -15.59 2.51 -9.62
C ASP A 29 -16.06 1.68 -8.41
N GLU A 30 -17.24 1.08 -8.51
CA GLU A 30 -17.81 0.23 -7.45
C GLU A 30 -16.86 -0.90 -7.03
N ALA A 31 -16.14 -1.50 -7.99
CA ALA A 31 -15.18 -2.57 -7.72
C ALA A 31 -13.96 -2.07 -6.91
N GLU A 32 -13.51 -0.83 -7.16
CA GLU A 32 -12.36 -0.23 -6.49
C GLU A 32 -12.71 0.20 -5.07
N LEU A 33 -13.91 0.76 -4.89
CA LEU A 33 -14.45 1.09 -3.57
C LEU A 33 -14.66 -0.19 -2.73
N ALA A 34 -15.19 -1.25 -3.33
CA ALA A 34 -15.34 -2.55 -2.67
C ALA A 34 -13.98 -3.17 -2.30
N PHE A 35 -13.00 -3.09 -3.21
CA PHE A 35 -11.63 -3.54 -2.95
C PHE A 35 -11.03 -2.79 -1.76
N LEU A 36 -11.12 -1.46 -1.75
CA LEU A 36 -10.57 -0.60 -0.71
C LEU A 36 -11.24 -0.85 0.65
N ALA A 37 -12.57 -0.97 0.68
CA ALA A 37 -13.30 -1.28 1.90
C ALA A 37 -12.88 -2.64 2.50
N ALA A 38 -12.77 -3.67 1.65
CA ALA A 38 -12.36 -5.01 2.06
C ALA A 38 -10.89 -5.04 2.52
N LEU A 39 -10.02 -4.26 1.89
CA LEU A 39 -8.61 -4.13 2.25
C LEU A 39 -8.45 -3.43 3.61
N ARG A 40 -9.14 -2.30 3.82
CA ARG A 40 -9.13 -1.55 5.09
C ARG A 40 -9.68 -2.37 6.24
N ALA A 41 -10.77 -3.11 6.02
CA ALA A 41 -11.36 -3.98 7.04
C ALA A 41 -10.38 -5.05 7.54
N ARG A 42 -9.58 -5.61 6.63
CA ARG A 42 -8.53 -6.58 7.00
C ARG A 42 -7.35 -5.91 7.69
N ALA A 43 -6.92 -4.74 7.20
CA ALA A 43 -5.81 -4.00 7.81
C ALA A 43 -6.10 -3.52 9.23
N ALA A 44 -7.37 -3.27 9.57
CA ALA A 44 -7.78 -2.96 10.94
C ALA A 44 -7.47 -4.09 11.94
N ALA A 45 -7.30 -5.34 11.49
CA ALA A 45 -6.96 -6.49 12.32
C ALA A 45 -5.46 -6.80 12.37
N TRP A 46 -4.63 -6.07 11.62
CA TRP A 46 -3.20 -6.32 11.55
C TRP A 46 -2.50 -6.10 12.89
N ARG A 47 -1.48 -6.92 13.15
CA ARG A 47 -0.63 -6.81 14.34
C ARG A 47 0.72 -6.15 14.08
N VAL A 48 0.92 -5.65 12.86
CA VAL A 48 2.14 -4.95 12.47
C VAL A 48 2.10 -3.49 12.95
N PRO A 49 3.26 -2.85 13.17
CA PRO A 49 3.31 -1.42 13.43
C PRO A 49 2.63 -0.63 12.31
N TRP A 50 1.95 0.45 12.68
CA TRP A 50 1.36 1.36 11.71
C TRP A 50 2.44 1.91 10.76
N ALA A 51 2.09 2.02 9.49
CA ALA A 51 2.95 2.57 8.46
C ALA A 51 2.12 3.55 7.60
N PRO A 52 2.71 4.69 7.17
CA PRO A 52 2.06 5.58 6.23
C PRO A 52 1.58 4.82 5.00
N SER A 53 0.31 4.98 4.65
CA SER A 53 -0.30 4.32 3.51
C SER A 53 -1.35 5.21 2.87
N GLN A 54 -1.37 5.21 1.54
CA GLN A 54 -2.24 6.09 0.76
C GLN A 54 -2.79 5.35 -0.46
N VAL A 55 -3.90 5.86 -0.97
CA VAL A 55 -4.63 5.36 -2.13
C VAL A 55 -4.81 6.50 -3.11
N GLY A 56 -4.57 6.25 -4.38
CA GLY A 56 -4.77 7.22 -5.44
C GLY A 56 -4.77 6.53 -6.80
N ARG A 57 -4.30 7.25 -7.80
CA ARG A 57 -4.12 6.78 -9.17
C ARG A 57 -2.64 6.90 -9.57
N PRO A 58 -2.11 6.01 -10.43
CA PRO A 58 -0.86 6.29 -11.13
C PRO A 58 -1.05 7.44 -12.13
N GLU A 59 0.04 8.06 -12.60
CA GLU A 59 -0.03 9.17 -13.59
C GLU A 59 -0.77 8.78 -14.88
N ASP A 60 -0.74 7.50 -15.25
CA ASP A 60 -1.42 6.96 -16.43
C ASP A 60 -2.89 6.56 -16.18
N ASP A 61 -3.41 6.78 -14.97
CA ASP A 61 -4.80 6.51 -14.55
C ASP A 61 -5.26 5.05 -14.80
N SER A 62 -4.30 4.14 -14.97
CA SER A 62 -4.56 2.79 -15.50
C SER A 62 -5.14 1.81 -14.47
N SER A 63 -5.11 2.16 -13.18
CA SER A 63 -5.46 1.27 -12.08
C SER A 63 -5.71 2.05 -10.78
N LEU A 64 -6.34 1.40 -9.80
CA LEU A 64 -6.32 1.85 -8.42
C LEU A 64 -4.94 1.57 -7.84
N LEU A 65 -4.25 2.61 -7.37
CA LEU A 65 -2.96 2.50 -6.73
C LEU A 65 -3.14 2.55 -5.20
N VAL A 66 -2.64 1.53 -4.52
CA VAL A 66 -2.56 1.50 -3.06
C VAL A 66 -1.12 1.27 -2.65
N HIS A 67 -0.55 2.13 -1.81
CA HIS A 67 0.84 1.98 -1.39
C HIS A 67 1.04 2.16 0.11
N VAL A 68 2.11 1.57 0.62
CA VAL A 68 2.56 1.68 2.00
C VAL A 68 4.07 1.95 2.05
N CYS A 69 4.43 2.88 2.92
CA CYS A 69 5.80 3.31 3.12
C CYS A 69 6.28 2.81 4.47
N ARG A 70 7.36 2.02 4.50
CA ARG A 70 7.98 1.62 5.76
C ARG A 70 9.11 2.58 6.09
N LEU A 71 8.95 3.28 7.19
CA LEU A 71 9.93 4.24 7.70
C LEU A 71 10.67 3.65 8.91
N ASP A 72 11.96 3.93 9.02
CA ASP A 72 12.71 3.86 10.27
C ASP A 72 12.56 5.24 10.93
N GLU A 73 11.67 5.36 11.91
CA GLU A 73 11.38 6.65 12.57
C GLU A 73 12.58 7.19 13.35
N GLU A 74 13.40 6.29 13.91
CA GLU A 74 14.59 6.67 14.69
C GLU A 74 15.65 7.34 13.81
N ARG A 75 15.86 6.79 12.61
CA ARG A 75 16.84 7.28 11.62
C ARG A 75 16.22 8.22 10.60
N ARG A 76 14.89 8.36 10.58
CA ARG A 76 14.12 9.08 9.55
C ARG A 76 14.45 8.61 8.13
N LEU A 77 14.54 7.30 7.94
CA LEU A 77 14.90 6.70 6.66
C LEU A 77 13.73 5.91 6.07
N LEU A 78 13.48 6.10 4.77
CA LEU A 78 12.59 5.22 4.01
C LEU A 78 13.31 3.89 3.77
N LEU A 79 12.79 2.82 4.36
CA LEU A 79 13.34 1.47 4.24
C LEU A 79 12.82 0.75 2.99
N GLY A 80 11.63 1.14 2.56
CA GLY A 80 11.02 0.68 1.33
C GLY A 80 9.62 1.21 1.18
N GLU A 81 9.16 1.13 -0.05
CA GLU A 81 7.80 1.46 -0.45
C GLU A 81 7.28 0.28 -1.26
N TRP A 82 6.02 -0.08 -1.02
CA TRP A 82 5.35 -1.20 -1.65
C TRP A 82 3.99 -0.74 -2.14
N ALA A 83 3.65 -1.14 -3.35
CA ALA A 83 2.40 -0.74 -3.98
C ALA A 83 1.66 -1.96 -4.52
N VAL A 84 0.34 -1.81 -4.56
CA VAL A 84 -0.63 -2.67 -5.22
C VAL A 84 -1.31 -1.85 -6.30
N HIS A 85 -1.29 -2.36 -7.53
CA HIS A 85 -2.13 -1.90 -8.62
C HIS A 85 -3.30 -2.87 -8.77
N PHE A 86 -4.51 -2.37 -8.56
CA PHE A 86 -5.74 -3.12 -8.75
C PHE A 86 -6.48 -2.62 -10.00
N HIS A 87 -6.89 -3.55 -10.84
CA HIS A 87 -7.66 -3.26 -12.06
C HIS A 87 -8.68 -4.38 -12.31
N GLY A 88 -9.91 -4.14 -11.85
CA GLY A 88 -11.07 -5.01 -12.03
C GLY A 88 -10.91 -6.39 -11.38
N THR A 89 -10.43 -7.37 -12.14
CA THR A 89 -10.25 -8.76 -11.69
C THR A 89 -8.78 -9.15 -11.54
N HIS A 90 -7.86 -8.18 -11.57
CA HIS A 90 -6.43 -8.41 -11.47
C HIS A 90 -5.82 -7.47 -10.43
N ALA A 91 -4.84 -7.98 -9.69
CA ALA A 91 -4.01 -7.18 -8.82
C ALA A 91 -2.53 -7.54 -9.00
N ARG A 92 -1.67 -6.54 -8.97
CA ARG A 92 -0.21 -6.69 -8.97
C ARG A 92 0.34 -5.96 -7.74
N ALA A 93 1.18 -6.62 -6.98
CA ALA A 93 1.81 -6.06 -5.80
C ALA A 93 3.32 -6.21 -5.88
N GLY A 94 4.07 -5.19 -5.47
CA GLY A 94 5.52 -5.22 -5.54
C GLY A 94 6.18 -4.08 -4.79
N LYS A 95 7.51 -4.16 -4.70
CA LYS A 95 8.32 -3.04 -4.20
C LYS A 95 8.33 -1.93 -5.26
N VAL A 96 8.07 -0.70 -4.86
CA VAL A 96 8.14 0.47 -5.75
C VAL A 96 9.61 0.77 -6.09
N ARG A 97 9.87 1.07 -7.36
CA ARG A 97 11.23 1.36 -7.88
C ARG A 97 11.49 2.83 -8.13
N ASP A 98 10.44 3.59 -8.41
CA ASP A 98 10.51 5.00 -8.81
C ASP A 98 9.21 5.70 -8.47
N GLN A 99 9.19 7.03 -8.66
CA GLN A 99 8.09 7.90 -8.27
C GLN A 99 6.81 7.69 -9.08
N LEU A 100 6.86 6.91 -10.17
CA LEU A 100 5.68 6.55 -10.96
C LEU A 100 5.03 5.26 -10.45
N PHE A 101 5.45 4.78 -9.28
CA PHE A 101 4.97 3.54 -8.68
C PHE A 101 5.21 2.28 -9.52
N ASN A 102 6.19 2.31 -10.45
CA ASN A 102 6.56 1.10 -11.17
C ASN A 102 7.06 0.03 -10.19
N LEU A 103 6.52 -1.19 -10.34
CA LEU A 103 6.83 -2.30 -9.47
C LEU A 103 8.11 -3.02 -9.88
N ASP A 104 8.88 -3.47 -8.90
CA ASP A 104 9.91 -4.47 -9.08
C ASP A 104 9.26 -5.84 -9.25
N GLU A 105 9.20 -6.29 -10.51
CA GLU A 105 8.61 -7.58 -10.90
C GLU A 105 9.44 -8.81 -10.50
N SER A 106 10.53 -8.61 -9.73
CA SER A 106 11.36 -9.71 -9.25
C SER A 106 10.63 -10.48 -8.12
N PRO A 107 10.31 -11.78 -8.28
CA PRO A 107 9.62 -12.56 -7.26
C PRO A 107 10.44 -12.69 -5.97
N GLU A 108 11.77 -12.69 -6.09
CA GLU A 108 12.71 -12.66 -4.96
C GLU A 108 12.60 -11.38 -4.10
N ARG A 109 12.00 -10.32 -4.64
CA ARG A 109 11.75 -9.04 -3.95
C ARG A 109 10.30 -8.90 -3.50
N GLY A 110 9.52 -9.98 -3.59
CA GLY A 110 8.14 -10.03 -3.12
C GLY A 110 7.12 -9.61 -4.17
N PHE A 111 7.46 -9.61 -5.46
CA PHE A 111 6.45 -9.41 -6.50
C PHE A 111 5.36 -10.48 -6.42
N PHE A 112 4.11 -10.04 -6.52
CA PHE A 112 2.92 -10.85 -6.46
C PHE A 112 1.95 -10.40 -7.55
N GLN A 113 1.32 -11.36 -8.23
CA GLN A 113 0.23 -11.09 -9.15
C GLN A 113 -0.88 -12.11 -8.92
N ALA A 114 -2.12 -11.65 -8.97
CA ALA A 114 -3.29 -12.51 -8.84
C ALA A 114 -4.42 -12.03 -9.73
N SER A 115 -5.29 -12.98 -10.07
CA SER A 115 -6.60 -12.74 -10.61
C SER A 115 -7.65 -13.44 -9.74
N GLY A 116 -8.88 -12.92 -9.76
CA GLY A 116 -9.98 -13.43 -8.96
C GLY A 116 -11.09 -12.42 -8.78
N THR A 117 -11.95 -12.68 -7.80
CA THR A 117 -12.96 -11.72 -7.36
C THR A 117 -12.32 -10.57 -6.57
N VAL A 118 -13.02 -9.44 -6.49
CA VAL A 118 -12.59 -8.27 -5.72
C VAL A 118 -12.24 -8.64 -4.27
N GLU A 119 -13.07 -9.47 -3.63
CA GLU A 119 -12.88 -9.89 -2.25
C GLU A 119 -11.64 -10.77 -2.06
N GLU A 120 -11.41 -11.73 -2.96
CA GLU A 120 -10.21 -12.57 -2.94
C GLU A 120 -8.94 -11.75 -3.19
N LEU A 121 -9.00 -10.78 -4.10
CA LEU A 121 -7.87 -9.91 -4.39
C LEU A 121 -7.55 -9.01 -3.19
N ALA A 122 -8.57 -8.41 -2.58
CA ALA A 122 -8.40 -7.61 -1.37
C ALA A 122 -7.81 -8.42 -0.23
N GLU A 123 -8.22 -9.68 -0.06
CA GLU A 123 -7.64 -10.60 0.92
C GLU A 123 -6.16 -10.86 0.66
N ARG A 124 -5.82 -11.31 -0.54
CA ARG A 124 -4.43 -11.66 -0.88
C ARG A 124 -3.52 -10.44 -0.83
N CYS A 125 -4.01 -9.26 -1.23
CA CYS A 125 -3.27 -8.01 -1.11
C CYS A 125 -3.08 -7.61 0.34
N ALA A 126 -4.09 -7.79 1.21
CA ALA A 126 -3.96 -7.51 2.64
C ALA A 126 -2.91 -8.42 3.29
N ASP A 127 -2.99 -9.74 3.05
CA ASP A 127 -2.03 -10.72 3.57
C ASP A 127 -0.61 -10.44 3.06
N TRP A 128 -0.49 -10.03 1.80
CA TRP A 128 0.78 -9.64 1.21
C TRP A 128 1.36 -8.38 1.89
N PHE A 129 0.55 -7.34 2.10
CA PHE A 129 0.99 -6.14 2.81
C PHE A 129 1.40 -6.44 4.25
N GLU A 130 0.62 -7.22 4.99
CA GLU A 130 0.98 -7.65 6.34
C GLU A 130 2.28 -8.46 6.33
N SER A 131 2.48 -9.34 5.35
CA SER A 131 3.71 -10.11 5.18
C SER A 131 4.94 -9.23 4.92
N VAL A 132 4.84 -8.16 4.13
CA VAL A 132 5.99 -7.26 3.90
C VAL A 132 6.27 -6.37 5.11
N LEU A 133 5.23 -5.92 5.82
CA LEU A 133 5.36 -5.08 7.01
C LEU A 133 5.84 -5.85 8.23
N SER A 134 5.44 -7.12 8.38
CA SER A 134 5.84 -8.00 9.48
C SER A 134 7.29 -8.49 9.38
N ARG A 135 7.93 -8.39 8.21
CA ARG A 135 9.31 -8.84 8.02
C ARG A 135 10.29 -8.02 8.87
N PRO A 136 11.35 -8.64 9.43
CA PRO A 136 12.39 -7.91 10.15
C PRO A 136 13.18 -6.99 9.21
N LEU A 137 13.63 -5.85 9.74
CA LEU A 137 14.38 -4.82 9.02
C LEU A 137 15.77 -5.28 8.54
N ASP A 138 16.32 -6.34 9.14
CA ASP A 138 17.60 -6.93 8.78
C ASP A 138 17.53 -7.93 7.62
N ALA A 139 16.35 -8.12 7.02
CA ALA A 139 16.19 -9.05 5.90
C ALA A 139 16.93 -8.53 4.64
N PRO A 140 17.58 -9.40 3.85
CA PRO A 140 18.56 -8.99 2.82
C PRO A 140 18.02 -8.09 1.67
N TRP A 141 16.72 -7.85 1.59
CA TRP A 141 16.03 -7.01 0.59
C TRP A 141 15.71 -5.57 1.04
N THR A 142 16.00 -5.23 2.30
CA THR A 142 15.87 -3.86 2.85
C THR A 142 17.15 -3.02 2.69
N ARG A 143 18.26 -3.61 2.24
CA ARG A 143 19.50 -2.86 1.99
C ARG A 143 19.38 -2.08 0.68
N PRO A 144 19.47 -0.74 0.68
CA PRO A 144 19.78 -0.03 -0.55
C PRO A 144 21.16 -0.51 -1.03
N ARG A 145 21.29 -0.72 -2.35
CA ARG A 145 22.59 -0.98 -2.98
C ARG A 145 23.49 0.23 -2.90
#